data_AF-A0A920EPP3-F1
#
_entry.id   AF-A0A920EPP3-F1
#
_cell.length_a   1.000
_cell.length_b   1.000
_cell.length_c   1.000
_cell.angle_alpha   90.00
_cell.angle_beta   90.00
_cell.angle_gamma   90.00
#
_symmetry.space_group_name_H-M   'P 1'
#
loop_
_entity.id
_entity.type
_entity.pdbx_description
1 polymer ?
#
loop_
_entity_poly.entity_id
_entity_poly.type
_entity_poly.pdbx_seq_one_letter_code
_entity_poly.pdbx_strand_id
1 'polypeptide(L)' 'MDLGEITIFSGLNSFFQDHYDRKETLLKLMQKLEHLDEKNRILMVTHQVVISSVTGINVGSGVAVAYSTTDGSAIKISMP' A
#
# COMPACT_ATOMS: atom_id res chain seq x y z
N MET A 1 19.46 3.29 3.64
CA MET A 1 18.38 2.54 4.32
C MET A 1 18.58 1.10 3.92
N ASP A 2 18.91 0.22 4.87
CA ASP A 2 18.98 -1.22 4.60
C ASP A 2 17.58 -1.80 4.90
N LEU A 3 16.79 -1.98 3.83
CA LEU A 3 15.37 -2.35 3.92
C LEU A 3 15.15 -3.86 3.74
N GLY A 4 16.24 -4.64 3.67
CA GLY A 4 16.19 -6.07 3.40
C GLY A 4 15.85 -6.38 1.94
N GLU A 5 15.31 -7.57 1.72
CA GLU A 5 14.98 -8.09 0.39
C GLU A 5 13.80 -7.33 -0.24
N ILE A 6 14.00 -6.87 -1.49
CA ILE A 6 12.99 -6.13 -2.23
C ILE A 6 12.32 -7.07 -3.22
N THR A 7 10.99 -7.17 -3.13
CA THR A 7 10.16 -7.89 -4.12
C THR A 7 9.32 -6.89 -4.92
N ILE A 8 9.44 -6.94 -6.24
CA ILE A 8 8.60 -6.13 -7.12
C ILE A 8 7.18 -6.70 -7.17
N PHE A 9 6.18 -5.84 -7.04
CA PHE A 9 4.77 -6.24 -7.04
C PHE A 9 3.89 -5.26 -7.80
N SER A 10 3.29 -5.71 -8.91
CA SER A 10 2.50 -4.85 -9.81
C SER A 10 1.25 -4.26 -9.16
N GLY A 11 0.72 -4.86 -8.08
CA GLY A 11 -0.41 -4.32 -7.34
C GLY A 11 -0.11 -2.99 -6.63
N LEU A 12 1.16 -2.57 -6.59
CA LEU A 12 1.59 -1.27 -6.05
C LEU A 12 1.85 -0.23 -7.14
N ASN A 13 1.58 -0.54 -8.41
CA ASN A 13 1.77 0.42 -9.50
C ASN A 13 0.80 1.59 -9.40
N SER A 14 1.23 2.77 -9.85
CA SER A 14 0.34 3.93 -9.91
C SER A 14 -0.61 3.81 -11.10
N PHE A 15 -1.91 3.81 -10.84
CA PHE A 15 -2.95 3.96 -11.87
C PHE A 15 -3.30 5.44 -12.13
N PHE A 16 -2.52 6.39 -11.61
CA PHE A 16 -2.71 7.80 -11.95
C PHE A 16 -2.58 8.00 -13.46
N GLN A 17 -3.40 8.87 -14.06
CA GLN A 17 -3.42 9.13 -15.50
C GLN A 17 -3.54 7.85 -16.37
N ASP A 18 -4.23 6.82 -15.86
CA ASP A 18 -4.48 5.56 -16.57
C ASP A 18 -3.21 4.82 -17.03
N HIS A 19 -2.07 5.07 -16.37
CA HIS A 19 -0.81 4.34 -16.65
C HIS A 19 -0.96 2.81 -16.44
N TYR A 20 -1.84 2.41 -15.52
CA TYR A 20 -2.22 1.04 -15.23
C TYR A 20 -3.71 0.98 -14.92
N ASP A 21 -4.36 -0.17 -15.16
CA ASP A 21 -5.78 -0.33 -14.82
C ASP A 21 -5.97 -0.30 -13.29
N ARG A 22 -6.81 0.63 -12.84
CA ARG A 22 -7.09 0.82 -11.41
C ARG A 22 -7.71 -0.42 -10.78
N LYS A 23 -8.68 -1.05 -11.45
CA LYS A 23 -9.43 -2.17 -10.90
C LYS A 23 -8.55 -3.40 -10.76
N GLU A 24 -7.76 -3.70 -11.79
CA GLU A 24 -6.79 -4.80 -11.79
C GLU A 24 -5.71 -4.59 -10.72
N THR A 25 -5.16 -3.38 -10.63
CA THR A 25 -4.12 -3.04 -9.65
C THR A 25 -4.64 -3.21 -8.22
N LEU A 26 -5.81 -2.65 -7.91
CA LEU A 26 -6.41 -2.76 -6.58
C LEU A 26 -6.83 -4.19 -6.25
N LEU A 27 -7.35 -4.95 -7.21
CA LEU A 27 -7.70 -6.36 -7.01
C LEU A 27 -6.46 -7.17 -6.60
N LYS A 28 -5.35 -7.01 -7.33
CA LYS A 28 -4.07 -7.66 -6.99
C LYS A 28 -3.61 -7.28 -5.59
N LEU A 29 -3.68 -6.00 -5.25
CA LEU A 29 -3.26 -5.51 -3.92
C LEU A 29 -4.14 -6.08 -2.81
N MET A 30 -5.46 -6.07 -2.95
CA MET A 30 -6.39 -6.66 -1.98
C MET A 30 -6.12 -8.15 -1.78
N GLN A 31 -5.96 -8.90 -2.87
CA GLN A 31 -5.59 -10.31 -2.80
C GLN A 31 -4.27 -10.51 -2.05
N LYS A 32 -3.26 -9.67 -2.30
CA LYS A 32 -1.98 -9.75 -1.56
C LYS A 32 -2.20 -9.54 -0.07
N LEU A 33 -2.98 -8.52 0.31
CA LEU A 33 -3.27 -8.16 1.70
C LEU A 33 -4.02 -9.28 2.45
N GLU A 34 -5.00 -9.92 1.80
CA GLU A 34 -5.75 -11.07 2.35
C GLU A 34 -4.86 -12.28 2.66
N HIS A 35 -3.75 -12.44 1.94
CA HIS A 35 -2.83 -13.57 2.11
C HIS A 35 -1.58 -13.22 2.93
N LEU A 36 -1.53 -12.03 3.55
CA LEU A 36 -0.42 -11.69 4.44
C LEU A 36 -0.59 -12.37 5.79
N ASP A 37 0.49 -12.99 6.26
CA ASP A 37 0.57 -13.48 7.64
C ASP A 37 0.58 -12.28 8.60
N GLU A 38 -0.35 -12.28 9.55
CA GLU A 38 -0.53 -11.25 10.57
C GLU A 38 0.74 -10.99 11.41
N LYS A 39 1.66 -11.96 11.48
CA LYS A 39 2.91 -11.83 12.23
C LYS A 39 3.99 -11.05 11.49
N ASN A 40 3.85 -10.87 10.17
CA ASN A 40 4.88 -10.24 9.34
C ASN A 40 4.62 -8.73 9.18
N ARG A 41 5.63 -7.93 9.51
CA ARG A 41 5.62 -6.49 9.21
C ARG A 41 6.23 -6.28 7.82
N ILE A 42 5.42 -5.80 6.88
CA ILE A 42 5.83 -5.59 5.48
C ILE A 42 5.79 -4.09 5.18
N LEU A 43 6.88 -3.57 4.63
CA LEU A 43 6.92 -2.21 4.08
C LEU A 43 6.54 -2.26 2.59
N MET A 44 5.43 -1.64 2.24
CA MET A 44 5.01 -1.46 0.84
C MET A 44 5.31 -0.04 0.40
N VAL A 45 6.06 0.11 -0.69
CA VAL A 45 6.38 1.42 -1.28
C VAL A 45 5.53 1.60 -2.54
N THR A 46 4.69 2.64 -2.54
CA THR A 46 3.76 2.93 -3.64
C THR A 46 3.46 4.43 -3.71
N HIS A 47 2.52 4.80 -4.58
CA HIS A 47 2.11 6.17 -4.82
C HIS A 47 0.93 6.57 -3.93
N GLN A 48 0.75 7.88 -3.72
CA GLN A 48 -0.34 8.42 -2.91
C GLN A 48 -1.72 7.89 -3.32
N VAL A 49 -1.97 7.71 -4.63
CA VAL A 49 -3.29 7.30 -5.15
C VAL A 49 -3.67 5.88 -4.75
N VAL A 50 -2.69 5.00 -4.62
CA VAL A 50 -2.86 3.62 -4.17
C VAL A 50 -3.14 3.60 -2.67
N ILE A 51 -2.35 4.33 -1.89
CA ILE A 51 -2.53 4.47 -0.42
C ILE A 51 -3.94 4.99 -0.13
N SER A 52 -4.32 6.12 -0.75
CA SER A 52 -5.64 6.72 -0.53
C SER A 52 -6.78 5.78 -0.94
N SER A 53 -6.61 4.99 -2.01
CA SER A 53 -7.66 4.08 -2.48
C SER A 53 -7.88 2.88 -1.57
N VAL A 54 -6.83 2.36 -0.94
CA VAL A 54 -6.93 1.21 -0.02
C VAL A 54 -7.33 1.63 1.39
N THR A 55 -6.81 2.75 1.86
CA THR A 55 -6.94 3.17 3.27
C THR A 55 -8.04 4.20 3.51
N GLY A 56 -8.53 4.86 2.44
CA GLY A 56 -9.43 6.02 2.55
C GLY A 56 -8.73 7.30 3.06
N ILE A 57 -7.43 7.24 3.35
CA ILE A 57 -6.68 8.34 3.93
C ILE A 57 -5.95 9.12 2.85
N ASN A 58 -6.28 10.41 2.70
CA ASN A 58 -5.52 11.32 1.83
C ASN A 58 -4.13 11.60 2.41
N VAL A 59 -3.08 11.26 1.67
CA VAL A 59 -1.67 11.45 2.05
C VAL A 59 -0.95 12.40 1.10
N GLY A 60 0.04 13.12 1.61
CA GLY A 60 0.97 13.93 0.82
C GLY A 60 2.23 13.15 0.44
N SER A 61 3.16 13.81 -0.25
CA SER A 61 4.46 13.23 -0.60
C SER A 61 5.27 12.89 0.65
N GLY A 62 5.91 11.71 0.67
CA GLY A 62 6.75 11.25 1.77
C GLY A 62 6.02 10.80 3.04
N VAL A 63 4.67 10.77 3.02
CA VAL A 63 3.85 10.32 4.14
C VAL A 63 3.68 8.79 4.11
N ALA A 64 3.69 8.15 5.27
CA ALA A 64 3.41 6.73 5.45
C ALA A 64 2.11 6.49 6.22
N VAL A 65 1.48 5.33 5.97
CA VAL A 65 0.28 4.87 6.67
C VAL A 65 0.54 3.46 7.20
N ALA A 66 0.21 3.22 8.46
CA ALA A 66 0.13 1.87 9.00
C ALA A 66 -1.26 1.31 8.68
N TYR A 67 -1.31 0.11 8.11
CA TYR A 67 -2.53 -0.57 7.69
C TYR A 67 -2.61 -1.96 8.34
N SER A 68 -3.76 -2.28 8.92
CA SER A 68 -4.08 -3.58 9.48
C SER A 68 -4.85 -4.41 8.46
N THR A 69 -4.30 -5.57 8.08
CA THR A 69 -4.97 -6.51 7.16
C THR A 69 -6.10 -7.30 7.83
N THR A 70 -6.13 -7.33 9.17
CA THR A 70 -7.14 -8.09 9.93
C THR A 70 -8.50 -7.37 9.95
N ASP A 71 -8.51 -6.05 10.09
CA ASP A 71 -9.74 -5.24 10.23
C ASP A 71 -9.83 -4.06 9.25
N GLY A 72 -8.82 -3.87 8.40
CA GLY A 72 -8.76 -2.77 7.44
C GLY A 72 -8.50 -1.40 8.06
N SER A 73 -8.20 -1.33 9.36
CA SER A 73 -7.92 -0.06 10.02
C SER A 73 -6.62 0.55 9.51
N ALA A 74 -6.59 1.89 9.41
CA ALA A 74 -5.47 2.62 8.87
C ALA A 74 -5.20 3.88 9.69
N ILE A 75 -3.93 4.17 9.96
CA ILE A 75 -3.51 5.40 10.65
C ILE A 75 -2.33 6.05 9.92
N LYS A 76 -2.36 7.39 9.80
CA LYS A 76 -1.18 8.13 9.34
C LYS A 76 -0.06 7.99 10.36
N ILE A 77 1.14 7.71 9.88
CA ILE A 77 2.35 7.72 10.71
C ILE A 77 2.88 9.16 10.73
N SER A 78 2.90 9.78 11.90
CA SER A 78 3.63 11.02 12.11
C SER A 78 5.12 10.73 12.11
N MET A 79 5.83 11.24 11.11
CA MET A 79 7.29 11.19 11.08
C MET A 79 7.82 12.40 11.89
N PRO A 80 8.86 12.21 12.72
CA PRO A 80 9.48 13.27 13.52
C PRO A 80 10.16 14.35 12.66
#